data_AF-A0A847H8I3-F1
#
_entry.id   AF-A0A847H8I3-F1
#
_cell.length_a   1.000
_cell.length_b   1.000
_cell.length_c   1.000
_cell.angle_alpha   90.00
_cell.angle_beta   90.00
_cell.angle_gamma   90.00
#
_symmetry.space_group_name_H-M   'P 1'
#
loop_
_entity.id
_entity.type
_entity.pdbx_description
1 polymer ?
#
loop_
_entity_poly.entity_id
_entity_poly.type
_entity_poly.pdbx_seq_one_letter_code
_entity_poly.pdbx_strand_id
1 'polypeptide(L)'
;MPTTTTEDYTTDQLSRRGTLVGVAAAGAAGAVVTLAVWLVLRMTSWPAFNTSNMTYALSTAATVVTLAAVGVLTVAWLLDEQKLARRREAGGSAGVSRPRWRVILTYLVSYLSPAALVISTTAIPLSATRLYLDGMQVDQQFRTQFLTRMATTWANRDMNYIDLPSYYPLGWFWGGGRLADLLGIPGWEVYQPWALISFAVVGCMLVPVWQRLTGSLPVAVGIALVTLCVTLVMAPEEPYGAIVAMGVPAA
;
A
#
# COMPACT_ATOMS: atom_id res chain seq x y z
N MET A 1 -4.93 -35.65 31.28
CA MET A 1 -4.20 -34.49 30.72
C MET A 1 -5.18 -33.33 30.60
N PRO A 2 -4.83 -32.10 31.03
CA PRO A 2 -5.69 -30.96 30.77
C PRO A 2 -5.73 -30.74 29.27
N THR A 3 -6.93 -30.77 28.69
CA THR A 3 -7.17 -30.37 27.31
C THR A 3 -6.85 -28.88 27.21
N THR A 4 -5.70 -28.53 26.64
CA THR A 4 -5.44 -27.17 26.16
C THR A 4 -6.41 -26.89 25.04
N THR A 5 -7.58 -26.34 25.39
CA THR A 5 -8.45 -25.66 24.45
C THR A 5 -7.68 -24.47 23.91
N THR A 6 -7.19 -24.57 22.69
CA THR A 6 -6.71 -23.41 21.93
C THR A 6 -7.94 -22.53 21.69
N GLU A 7 -8.05 -21.42 22.43
CA GLU A 7 -9.03 -20.39 22.13
C GLU A 7 -8.63 -19.76 20.78
N ASP A 8 -9.48 -19.87 19.77
CA ASP A 8 -9.25 -19.18 18.51
C ASP A 8 -9.22 -17.66 18.78
N TYR A 9 -8.09 -17.04 18.45
CA TYR A 9 -7.93 -15.60 18.57
C TYR A 9 -8.76 -14.92 17.47
N THR A 10 -9.99 -14.51 17.79
CA THR A 10 -10.93 -13.88 16.84
C THR A 10 -11.44 -12.52 17.31
N THR A 11 -10.68 -11.80 18.15
CA THR A 11 -11.15 -10.56 18.78
C THR A 11 -11.52 -9.47 17.78
N ASP A 12 -10.79 -9.38 16.68
CA ASP A 12 -10.94 -8.35 15.66
C ASP A 12 -11.42 -8.91 14.31
N GLN A 13 -11.99 -10.12 14.29
CA GLN A 13 -12.37 -10.77 13.04
C GLN A 13 -13.51 -10.02 12.34
N LEU A 14 -13.27 -9.62 11.09
CA LEU A 14 -14.27 -8.93 10.28
C LEU A 14 -15.33 -9.90 9.73
N SER A 15 -16.58 -9.43 9.60
CA SER A 15 -17.62 -10.11 8.83
C SER A 15 -17.30 -10.08 7.32
N ARG A 16 -17.92 -10.95 6.50
CA ARG A 16 -17.64 -10.97 5.05
C ARG A 16 -17.91 -9.62 4.39
N ARG A 17 -19.04 -9.01 4.74
CA ARG A 17 -19.42 -7.67 4.29
C ARG A 17 -18.43 -6.62 4.80
N GLY A 18 -18.03 -6.71 6.07
CA GLY A 18 -17.05 -5.80 6.66
C GLY A 18 -15.69 -5.86 5.95
N THR A 19 -15.23 -7.07 5.59
CA THR A 19 -13.99 -7.24 4.81
C THR A 19 -14.12 -6.64 3.42
N LEU A 20 -15.21 -6.90 2.69
CA LEU A 20 -15.39 -6.34 1.34
C LEU A 20 -15.42 -4.80 1.36
N VAL A 21 -16.15 -4.22 2.32
CA VAL A 21 -16.19 -2.76 2.50
C VAL A 21 -14.81 -2.24 2.92
N GLY A 22 -14.13 -2.91 3.84
CA GLY A 22 -12.79 -2.55 4.29
C GLY A 22 -11.78 -2.55 3.16
N VAL A 23 -11.80 -3.59 2.31
CA VAL A 23 -10.93 -3.70 1.12
C VAL A 23 -11.18 -2.54 0.17
N ALA A 24 -12.45 -2.28 -0.20
CA ALA A 24 -12.78 -1.18 -1.11
C ALA A 24 -12.40 0.19 -0.53
N ALA A 25 -12.73 0.44 0.74
CA ALA A 25 -12.44 1.71 1.41
C ALA A 25 -10.94 1.94 1.61
N ALA A 26 -10.19 0.91 2.04
CA ALA A 26 -8.75 1.00 2.24
C ALA A 26 -8.00 1.21 0.92
N GLY A 27 -8.39 0.48 -0.13
CA GLY A 27 -7.84 0.66 -1.47
C GLY A 27 -8.09 2.08 -2.01
N ALA A 28 -9.34 2.55 -1.95
CA ALA A 28 -9.69 3.89 -2.39
C ALA A 28 -8.97 4.98 -1.60
N ALA A 29 -8.93 4.86 -0.27
CA ALA A 29 -8.24 5.82 0.59
C ALA A 29 -6.72 5.82 0.35
N GLY A 30 -6.11 4.64 0.14
CA GLY A 30 -4.71 4.51 -0.26
C GLY A 30 -4.43 5.23 -1.58
N ALA A 31 -5.26 5.02 -2.61
CA ALA A 31 -5.13 5.73 -3.88
C ALA A 31 -5.21 7.25 -3.73
N VAL A 32 -6.24 7.74 -3.01
CA VAL A 32 -6.47 9.18 -2.82
C VAL A 32 -5.32 9.83 -2.04
N VAL A 33 -4.89 9.22 -0.93
CA VAL A 33 -3.80 9.75 -0.10
C VAL A 33 -2.49 9.77 -0.89
N THR A 34 -2.14 8.68 -1.57
CA THR A 34 -0.91 8.61 -2.35
C THR A 34 -0.91 9.58 -3.53
N LEU A 35 -2.03 9.70 -4.26
CA LEU A 35 -2.16 10.68 -5.34
C LEU A 35 -2.06 12.12 -4.81
N ALA A 36 -2.73 12.44 -3.71
CA ALA A 36 -2.68 13.77 -3.11
C ALA A 36 -1.26 14.15 -2.68
N VAL A 37 -0.54 13.24 -2.01
CA VAL A 37 0.85 13.49 -1.63
C VAL A 37 1.76 13.60 -2.85
N TRP A 38 1.57 12.75 -3.86
CA TRP A 38 2.33 12.87 -5.11
C TRP A 38 2.09 14.22 -5.80
N LEU A 39 0.86 14.73 -5.82
CA LEU A 39 0.54 16.05 -6.37
C LEU A 39 1.27 17.17 -5.62
N VAL A 40 1.30 17.10 -4.28
CA VAL A 40 2.05 18.06 -3.44
C VAL A 40 3.55 17.98 -3.76
N LEU A 41 4.12 16.77 -3.80
CA LEU A 41 5.54 16.57 -4.15
C LEU A 41 5.86 17.06 -5.56
N ARG A 42 4.92 16.92 -6.50
CA ARG A 42 5.06 17.37 -7.89
C ARG A 42 5.10 18.90 -8.04
N MET A 43 4.47 19.64 -7.13
CA MET A 43 4.45 21.11 -7.10
C MET A 43 5.74 21.72 -6.52
N THR A 44 6.62 20.91 -5.97
CA THR A 44 7.83 21.34 -5.27
C THR A 44 9.10 20.95 -6.03
N SER A 45 10.09 21.84 -6.08
CA SER A 45 11.39 21.58 -6.69
C SER A 45 12.37 21.06 -5.65
N TRP A 46 12.49 19.74 -5.52
CA TRP A 46 13.45 19.12 -4.61
C TRP A 46 14.84 19.00 -5.25
N PRO A 47 15.92 19.23 -4.48
CA PRO A 47 17.26 18.95 -4.97
C PRO A 47 17.45 17.44 -5.20
N ALA A 48 18.17 17.08 -6.25
CA ALA A 48 18.53 15.69 -6.52
C ALA A 48 19.50 15.17 -5.46
N PHE A 49 19.45 13.85 -5.17
CA PHE A 49 20.23 13.20 -4.11
C PHE A 49 21.74 13.44 -4.18
N ASN A 50 22.30 13.58 -5.37
CA ASN A 50 23.73 13.86 -5.57
C ASN A 50 24.15 15.28 -5.11
N THR A 51 23.20 16.16 -4.83
CA THR A 51 23.45 17.55 -4.42
C THR A 51 22.97 17.87 -3.01
N SER A 52 22.08 17.05 -2.43
CA SER A 52 21.52 17.30 -1.10
C SER A 52 20.91 16.03 -0.48
N ASN A 53 21.07 15.89 0.84
CA ASN A 53 20.45 14.82 1.63
C ASN A 53 19.02 15.15 2.09
N MET A 54 18.40 16.21 1.57
CA MET A 54 17.09 16.70 2.05
C MET A 54 15.98 15.65 1.90
N THR A 55 15.82 15.07 0.71
CA THR A 55 14.82 14.02 0.44
C THR A 55 15.14 12.73 1.21
N TYR A 56 16.42 12.43 1.46
CA TYR A 56 16.85 11.30 2.28
C TYR A 56 16.44 11.48 3.75
N ALA A 57 16.73 12.65 4.33
CA ALA A 57 16.36 12.99 5.69
C ALA A 57 14.84 12.99 5.88
N LEU A 58 14.10 13.57 4.93
CA LEU A 58 12.64 13.59 4.96
C LEU A 58 12.03 12.19 4.82
N SER A 59 12.53 11.38 3.88
CA SER A 59 12.14 9.98 3.71
C SER A 59 12.37 9.16 4.98
N THR A 60 13.55 9.30 5.60
CA THR A 60 13.90 8.62 6.85
C THR A 60 12.98 9.06 7.99
N ALA A 61 12.81 10.37 8.18
CA ALA A 61 11.95 10.92 9.23
C ALA A 61 10.49 10.46 9.07
N ALA A 62 9.94 10.54 7.85
CA ALA A 62 8.59 10.10 7.56
C ALA A 62 8.40 8.60 7.80
N THR A 63 9.40 7.78 7.45
CA THR A 63 9.37 6.33 7.68
C THR A 63 9.39 6.02 9.17
N VAL A 64 10.28 6.66 9.95
CA VAL A 64 10.37 6.46 11.41
C VAL A 64 9.09 6.90 12.09
N VAL A 65 8.53 8.06 11.74
CA VAL A 65 7.25 8.54 12.30
C VAL A 65 6.11 7.57 11.98
N THR A 66 6.05 7.06 10.74
CA THR A 66 5.03 6.08 10.33
C THR A 66 5.13 4.80 11.15
N LEU A 67 6.33 4.21 11.25
CA LEU A 67 6.55 2.96 12.00
C LEU A 67 6.31 3.15 13.51
N ALA A 68 6.72 4.29 14.07
CA ALA A 68 6.47 4.60 15.47
C ALA A 68 4.97 4.76 15.75
N ALA A 69 4.23 5.49 14.90
CA ALA A 69 2.80 5.68 15.05
C ALA A 69 2.04 4.34 14.97
N VAL A 70 2.34 3.52 13.96
CA VAL A 70 1.75 2.18 13.82
C VAL A 70 2.10 1.32 15.01
N GLY A 71 3.39 1.20 15.33
CA GLY A 71 3.90 0.34 16.40
C GLY A 71 3.31 0.69 17.77
N VAL A 72 3.26 1.97 18.12
CA VAL A 72 2.66 2.43 19.38
C VAL A 72 1.18 2.09 19.44
N LEU A 73 0.42 2.32 18.36
CA LEU A 73 -1.01 2.04 18.33
C LEU A 73 -1.32 0.54 18.34
N THR A 74 -0.54 -0.30 17.63
CA THR A 74 -0.73 -1.75 17.63
C THR A 74 -0.28 -2.40 18.95
N VAL A 75 0.80 -1.91 19.56
CA VAL A 75 1.22 -2.37 20.90
C VAL A 75 0.18 -1.98 21.94
N ALA A 76 -0.31 -0.74 21.93
CA ALA A 76 -1.39 -0.33 22.83
C ALA A 76 -2.64 -1.19 22.63
N TRP A 77 -2.97 -1.54 21.38
CA TRP A 77 -4.09 -2.43 21.05
C TRP A 77 -3.94 -3.82 21.67
N LEU A 78 -2.75 -4.42 21.51
CA LEU A 78 -2.43 -5.74 22.06
C LEU A 78 -2.41 -5.74 23.60
N LEU A 79 -1.89 -4.68 24.21
CA LEU A 79 -1.87 -4.53 25.68
C LEU A 79 -3.28 -4.43 26.26
N ASP A 80 -4.23 -3.81 25.55
CA ASP A 80 -5.64 -3.80 25.98
C ASP A 80 -6.23 -5.22 25.99
N GLU A 81 -5.90 -6.04 25.00
CA GLU A 81 -6.40 -7.41 24.89
C GLU A 81 -5.78 -8.35 25.90
N GLN A 82 -4.47 -8.24 26.15
CA GLN A 82 -3.80 -9.00 27.19
C GLN A 82 -4.37 -8.68 28.58
N LYS A 83 -4.68 -7.40 28.85
CA LYS A 83 -5.35 -7.00 30.10
C LYS A 83 -6.73 -7.62 30.23
N LEU A 84 -7.47 -7.76 29.12
CA LEU A 84 -8.77 -8.42 29.10
C LEU A 84 -8.64 -9.92 29.39
N ALA A 85 -7.73 -10.61 28.71
CA ALA A 85 -7.50 -12.04 28.89
C ALA A 85 -7.22 -12.36 30.36
N ARG A 86 -6.31 -11.60 30.99
CA ARG A 86 -6.00 -11.71 32.43
C ARG A 86 -7.20 -11.44 33.33
N ARG A 87 -8.07 -10.49 32.98
CA ARG A 87 -9.30 -10.20 33.74
C ARG A 87 -10.34 -11.31 33.62
N ARG A 88 -10.47 -11.93 32.45
CA ARG A 88 -11.35 -13.09 32.23
C ARG A 88 -10.89 -14.30 33.03
N GLU A 89 -9.58 -14.58 33.02
CA GLU A 89 -8.97 -15.62 33.85
C GLU A 89 -9.23 -15.37 35.35
N ALA A 90 -9.22 -14.11 35.77
CA ALA A 90 -9.56 -13.70 37.14
C ALA A 90 -11.08 -13.67 37.45
N GLY A 91 -11.94 -14.18 36.56
CA GLY A 91 -13.40 -14.25 36.76
C GLY A 91 -14.17 -12.96 36.45
N GLY A 92 -13.54 -11.96 35.83
CA GLY A 92 -14.17 -10.70 35.44
C GLY A 92 -14.86 -10.78 34.06
N SER A 93 -16.10 -10.28 33.98
CA SER A 93 -16.98 -10.39 32.79
C SER A 93 -17.03 -9.13 31.89
N ALA A 94 -16.16 -8.15 32.09
CA ALA A 94 -16.18 -6.91 31.31
C ALA A 94 -15.48 -7.07 29.94
N GLY A 95 -16.07 -6.50 28.88
CA GLY A 95 -15.45 -6.40 27.55
C GLY A 95 -14.31 -5.37 27.47
N VAL A 96 -13.56 -5.34 26.36
CA VAL A 96 -12.50 -4.34 26.17
C VAL A 96 -13.15 -2.96 26.01
N SER A 97 -12.92 -2.06 26.95
CA SER A 97 -13.32 -0.66 26.82
C SER A 97 -12.15 0.16 26.27
N ARG A 98 -12.29 0.62 25.02
CA ARG A 98 -11.33 1.49 24.34
C ARG A 98 -11.99 2.86 24.09
N PRO A 99 -11.31 3.98 24.35
CA PRO A 99 -11.82 5.29 23.94
C PRO A 99 -12.09 5.31 22.42
N ARG A 100 -13.24 5.87 22.00
CA ARG A 100 -13.66 5.86 20.58
C ARG A 100 -12.61 6.49 19.66
N TRP A 101 -11.97 7.58 20.09
CA TRP A 101 -10.92 8.24 19.32
C TRP A 101 -9.71 7.34 19.06
N ARG A 102 -9.32 6.51 20.05
CA ARG A 102 -8.18 5.59 19.92
C ARG A 102 -8.50 4.47 18.94
N VAL A 103 -9.74 3.97 18.98
CA VAL A 103 -10.21 2.98 17.99
C VAL A 103 -10.15 3.56 16.58
N ILE A 104 -10.74 4.74 16.36
CA ILE A 104 -10.74 5.39 15.04
C ILE A 104 -9.32 5.64 14.56
N LEU A 105 -8.46 6.20 15.43
CA LEU A 105 -7.07 6.50 15.08
C LEU A 105 -6.28 5.22 14.76
N THR A 106 -6.38 4.16 15.56
CA THR A 106 -5.71 2.88 15.29
C THR A 106 -6.16 2.33 13.95
N TYR A 107 -7.46 2.26 13.66
CA TYR A 107 -7.94 1.75 12.37
C TYR A 107 -7.44 2.59 11.18
N LEU A 108 -7.49 3.93 11.28
CA LEU A 108 -7.00 4.82 10.22
C LEU A 108 -5.50 4.62 9.97
N VAL A 109 -4.68 4.67 11.03
CA VAL A 109 -3.22 4.50 10.92
C VAL A 109 -2.88 3.10 10.43
N SER A 110 -3.50 2.06 10.97
CA SER A 110 -3.29 0.68 10.55
C SER A 110 -3.61 0.49 9.06
N TYR A 111 -4.78 0.93 8.61
CA TYR A 111 -5.25 0.68 7.24
C TYR A 111 -4.51 1.53 6.20
N LEU A 112 -4.01 2.72 6.58
CA LEU A 112 -3.28 3.62 5.67
C LEU A 112 -1.76 3.55 5.80
N SER A 113 -1.24 2.81 6.79
CA SER A 113 0.20 2.65 6.96
C SER A 113 0.94 2.09 5.74
N PRO A 114 0.37 1.16 4.92
CA PRO A 114 1.04 0.74 3.70
C PRO A 114 1.21 1.91 2.69
N ALA A 115 0.19 2.76 2.53
CA ALA A 115 0.31 3.95 1.69
C ALA A 115 1.35 4.94 2.23
N ALA A 116 1.35 5.18 3.56
CA ALA A 116 2.34 6.03 4.21
C ALA A 116 3.77 5.50 4.00
N LEU A 117 3.96 4.18 4.02
CA LEU A 117 5.25 3.54 3.76
C LEU A 117 5.68 3.73 2.31
N VAL A 118 4.81 3.46 1.32
CA VAL A 118 5.12 3.72 -0.11
C VAL A 118 5.51 5.19 -0.33
N ILE A 119 4.80 6.11 0.32
CA ILE A 119 5.08 7.53 0.25
C ILE A 119 6.47 7.83 0.82
N SER A 120 6.77 7.36 2.03
CA SER A 120 8.01 7.69 2.72
C SER A 120 9.23 7.06 2.07
N THR A 121 9.14 5.79 1.64
CA THR A 121 10.28 5.04 1.10
C THR A 121 10.46 5.20 -0.40
N THR A 122 9.44 5.63 -1.13
CA THR A 122 9.49 5.63 -2.61
C THR A 122 9.05 6.95 -3.21
N ALA A 123 7.89 7.51 -2.83
CA ALA A 123 7.40 8.75 -3.44
C ALA A 123 8.29 9.97 -3.09
N ILE A 124 8.68 10.12 -1.82
CA ILE A 124 9.55 11.22 -1.39
C ILE A 124 10.92 11.14 -2.09
N PRO A 125 11.61 9.98 -2.14
CA PRO A 125 12.83 9.82 -2.94
C PRO A 125 12.66 10.14 -4.42
N LEU A 126 11.55 9.74 -5.04
CA LEU A 126 11.29 9.97 -6.46
C LEU A 126 10.83 11.41 -6.78
N SER A 127 10.56 12.24 -5.77
CA SER A 127 10.03 13.60 -5.97
C SER A 127 10.91 14.54 -6.80
N ALA A 128 12.21 14.26 -6.91
CA ALA A 128 13.16 15.03 -7.72
C ALA A 128 13.17 14.63 -9.22
N THR A 129 12.39 13.61 -9.62
CA THR A 129 12.31 13.14 -11.01
C THR A 129 10.86 12.88 -11.43
N ARG A 130 10.61 12.86 -12.74
CA ARG A 130 9.33 12.40 -13.32
C ARG A 130 9.36 10.93 -13.72
N LEU A 131 10.56 10.37 -13.82
CA LEU A 131 10.73 8.96 -14.18
C LEU A 131 10.54 8.07 -12.97
N TYR A 132 10.12 6.84 -13.21
CA TYR A 132 10.09 5.83 -12.17
C TYR A 132 11.50 5.26 -11.92
N LEU A 133 11.60 4.24 -11.06
CA LEU A 133 12.85 3.57 -10.71
C LEU A 133 13.63 3.16 -11.95
N ASP A 134 14.95 3.34 -11.89
CA ASP A 134 15.93 3.10 -12.96
C ASP A 134 15.76 3.91 -14.25
N GLY A 135 14.75 4.77 -14.34
CA GLY A 135 14.51 5.65 -15.48
C GLY A 135 14.10 4.88 -16.74
N MET A 136 14.49 5.40 -17.91
CA MET A 136 14.18 4.80 -19.22
C MET A 136 15.30 3.84 -19.64
N GLN A 137 15.45 2.72 -18.92
CA GLN A 137 16.47 1.71 -19.21
C GLN A 137 15.85 0.31 -19.31
N VAL A 138 16.38 -0.51 -20.23
CA VAL A 138 16.02 -1.92 -20.41
C VAL A 138 14.49 -2.11 -20.44
N ASP A 139 13.93 -2.90 -19.52
CA ASP A 139 12.50 -3.22 -19.49
C ASP A 139 11.62 -2.01 -19.17
N GLN A 140 12.13 -1.04 -18.40
CA GLN A 140 11.35 0.16 -18.06
C GLN A 140 11.04 1.02 -19.29
N GLN A 141 11.92 1.01 -20.29
CA GLN A 141 11.65 1.69 -21.55
C GLN A 141 10.41 1.11 -22.25
N PHE A 142 10.34 -0.21 -22.38
CA PHE A 142 9.19 -0.89 -23.00
C PHE A 142 7.91 -0.70 -22.19
N ARG A 143 7.99 -0.85 -20.86
CA ARG A 143 6.83 -0.63 -19.97
C ARG A 143 6.30 0.81 -20.08
N THR A 144 7.17 1.80 -20.10
CA THR A 144 6.79 3.22 -20.24
C THR A 144 6.23 3.52 -21.62
N GLN A 145 6.81 2.95 -22.68
CA GLN A 145 6.29 3.07 -24.05
C GLN A 145 4.89 2.47 -24.17
N PHE A 146 4.69 1.27 -23.61
CA PHE A 146 3.38 0.62 -23.62
C PHE A 146 2.33 1.41 -22.82
N LEU A 147 2.70 1.93 -21.65
CA LEU A 147 1.81 2.81 -20.88
C LEU A 147 1.42 4.07 -21.66
N THR A 148 2.40 4.68 -22.34
CA THR A 148 2.19 5.84 -23.21
C THR A 148 1.23 5.50 -24.34
N ARG A 149 1.35 4.31 -24.95
CA ARG A 149 0.40 3.84 -25.95
C ARG A 149 -1.00 3.72 -25.36
N MET A 150 -1.15 3.13 -24.18
CA MET A 150 -2.44 2.94 -23.51
C MET A 150 -3.14 4.23 -23.09
N ALA A 151 -2.42 5.36 -22.96
CA ALA A 151 -3.04 6.68 -22.81
C ALA A 151 -3.78 7.14 -24.09
N THR A 152 -3.37 6.66 -25.27
CA THR A 152 -3.92 7.13 -26.56
C THR A 152 -4.93 6.20 -27.21
N THR A 153 -5.14 5.00 -26.65
CA THR A 153 -6.01 3.98 -27.26
C THR A 153 -6.75 3.16 -26.21
N TRP A 154 -7.88 2.61 -26.63
CA TRP A 154 -8.66 1.63 -25.87
C TRP A 154 -8.41 0.18 -26.31
N ALA A 155 -7.68 -0.01 -27.41
CA ALA A 155 -7.41 -1.32 -27.99
C ALA A 155 -6.15 -1.98 -27.40
N ASN A 156 -6.14 -3.31 -27.32
CA ASN A 156 -4.94 -4.10 -27.02
C ASN A 156 -3.99 -4.10 -28.24
N ARG A 157 -3.20 -3.03 -28.38
CA ARG A 157 -2.22 -2.89 -29.45
C ARG A 157 -0.82 -2.87 -28.87
N ASP A 158 0.07 -3.67 -29.43
CA ASP A 158 1.49 -3.63 -29.11
C ASP A 158 2.07 -2.21 -29.33
N MET A 159 3.14 -1.93 -28.60
CA MET A 159 3.81 -0.62 -28.61
C MET A 159 4.76 -0.44 -29.80
N ASN A 160 5.21 -1.53 -30.44
CA ASN A 160 6.24 -1.57 -31.47
C ASN A 160 5.73 -2.13 -32.81
N TYR A 161 4.83 -3.11 -32.77
CA TYR A 161 4.35 -3.80 -33.97
C TYR A 161 2.89 -3.49 -34.27
N ILE A 162 2.61 -3.07 -35.50
CA ILE A 162 1.24 -2.87 -35.96
C ILE A 162 0.50 -4.21 -36.03
N ASP A 163 -0.79 -4.19 -35.71
CA ASP A 163 -1.70 -5.34 -35.79
C ASP A 163 -1.34 -6.56 -34.93
N LEU A 164 -0.45 -6.40 -33.94
CA LEU A 164 -0.18 -7.40 -32.92
C LEU A 164 -0.74 -7.00 -31.54
N PRO A 165 -1.20 -7.99 -30.74
CA PRO A 165 -1.56 -7.76 -29.34
C PRO A 165 -0.31 -7.50 -28.50
N SER A 166 -0.46 -6.78 -27.39
CA SER A 166 0.64 -6.53 -26.46
C SER A 166 1.12 -7.79 -25.76
N TYR A 167 2.43 -7.87 -25.54
CA TYR A 167 3.05 -8.84 -24.63
C TYR A 167 2.65 -8.60 -23.15
N TYR A 168 2.44 -7.34 -22.75
CA TYR A 168 2.15 -6.97 -21.36
C TYR A 168 0.67 -7.15 -20.99
N PRO A 169 0.35 -7.42 -19.71
CA PRO A 169 -1.02 -7.57 -19.26
C PRO A 169 -1.79 -6.25 -19.37
N LEU A 170 -2.86 -6.24 -20.17
CA LEU A 170 -3.56 -5.01 -20.55
C LEU A 170 -4.10 -4.20 -19.38
N GLY A 171 -4.66 -4.85 -18.36
CA GLY A 171 -5.46 -4.19 -17.31
C GLY A 171 -4.71 -3.08 -16.57
N TRP A 172 -3.49 -3.36 -16.11
CA TRP A 172 -2.71 -2.37 -15.34
C TRP A 172 -2.28 -1.18 -16.21
N PHE A 173 -1.78 -1.43 -17.41
CA PHE A 173 -1.33 -0.37 -18.31
C PHE A 173 -2.49 0.46 -18.83
N TRP A 174 -3.63 -0.17 -19.13
CA TRP A 174 -4.84 0.56 -19.52
C TRP A 174 -5.33 1.47 -18.39
N GLY A 175 -5.33 0.99 -17.14
CA GLY A 175 -5.70 1.80 -15.97
C GLY A 175 -4.80 3.02 -15.79
N GLY A 176 -3.48 2.86 -15.92
CA GLY A 176 -2.55 3.99 -15.85
C GLY A 176 -2.69 4.96 -17.02
N GLY A 177 -3.02 4.48 -18.22
CA GLY A 177 -3.37 5.32 -19.36
C GLY A 177 -4.59 6.22 -19.06
N ARG A 178 -5.63 5.69 -18.43
CA ARG A 178 -6.80 6.48 -18.00
C ARG A 178 -6.46 7.48 -16.91
N LEU A 179 -5.55 7.14 -16.00
CA LEU A 179 -5.04 8.10 -15.03
C LEU A 179 -4.29 9.25 -15.72
N ALA A 180 -3.56 8.96 -16.81
CA ALA A 180 -2.88 9.99 -17.61
C ALA A 180 -3.89 10.98 -18.19
N ASP A 181 -4.96 10.44 -18.80
CA ASP A 181 -6.07 11.23 -19.36
C ASP A 181 -6.75 12.09 -18.28
N LEU A 182 -7.01 11.51 -17.10
CA LEU A 182 -7.63 12.20 -15.97
C LEU A 182 -6.77 13.35 -15.44
N LEU A 183 -5.44 13.14 -15.35
CA LEU A 183 -4.51 14.14 -14.84
C LEU A 183 -4.06 15.14 -15.91
N GLY A 184 -4.38 14.90 -17.19
CA GLY A 184 -3.92 15.72 -18.32
C GLY A 184 -2.40 15.70 -18.48
N ILE A 185 -1.75 14.58 -18.17
CA ILE A 185 -0.28 14.42 -18.28
C ILE A 185 0.09 13.37 -19.33
N PRO A 186 1.28 13.49 -19.96
CA PRO A 186 1.74 12.47 -20.90
C PRO A 186 1.84 11.08 -20.26
N GLY A 187 1.53 10.03 -21.03
CA GLY A 187 1.55 8.66 -20.52
C GLY A 187 2.93 8.15 -20.07
N TRP A 188 4.03 8.78 -20.50
CA TRP A 188 5.36 8.45 -19.97
C TRP A 188 5.55 8.98 -18.54
N GLU A 189 4.92 10.12 -18.22
CA GLU A 189 5.04 10.77 -16.92
C GLU A 189 4.11 10.13 -15.87
N VAL A 190 2.97 9.57 -16.29
CA VAL A 190 2.01 8.92 -15.37
C VAL A 190 2.54 7.61 -14.78
N TYR A 191 3.59 7.01 -15.35
CA TYR A 191 4.11 5.73 -14.87
C TYR A 191 4.48 5.78 -13.39
N GLN A 192 5.18 6.85 -12.98
CA GLN A 192 5.62 7.03 -11.60
C GLN A 192 4.46 7.08 -10.60
N PRO A 193 3.48 8.01 -10.69
CA PRO A 193 2.34 8.03 -9.77
C PRO A 193 1.50 6.76 -9.86
N TRP A 194 1.35 6.15 -11.03
CA TRP A 194 0.56 4.94 -11.19
C TRP A 194 1.16 3.73 -10.46
N ALA A 195 2.48 3.58 -10.51
CA ALA A 195 3.19 2.56 -9.74
C ALA A 195 3.07 2.78 -8.23
N LEU A 196 3.25 4.03 -7.76
CA LEU A 196 3.09 4.40 -6.35
C LEU A 196 1.67 4.11 -5.83
N ILE A 197 0.65 4.53 -6.58
CA ILE A 197 -0.75 4.29 -6.26
C ILE A 197 -1.04 2.79 -6.21
N SER A 198 -0.51 2.01 -7.15
CA SER A 198 -0.74 0.57 -7.22
C SER A 198 -0.24 -0.17 -5.97
N PHE A 199 1.00 0.10 -5.55
CA PHE A 199 1.55 -0.48 -4.33
C PHE A 199 0.78 -0.05 -3.08
N ALA A 200 0.42 1.24 -2.99
CA ALA A 200 -0.33 1.78 -1.87
C ALA A 200 -1.73 1.15 -1.77
N VAL A 201 -2.45 1.05 -2.88
CA VAL A 201 -3.78 0.44 -2.97
C VAL A 201 -3.74 -1.00 -2.50
N VAL A 202 -2.88 -1.84 -3.10
CA VAL A 202 -2.84 -3.26 -2.76
C VAL A 202 -2.32 -3.49 -1.35
N GLY A 203 -1.31 -2.73 -0.91
CA GLY A 203 -0.85 -2.77 0.48
C GLY A 203 -1.96 -2.46 1.48
N CYS A 204 -2.76 -1.41 1.22
CA CYS A 204 -3.89 -1.05 2.09
C CYS A 204 -5.02 -2.08 2.04
N MET A 205 -5.30 -2.67 0.88
CA MET A 205 -6.31 -3.74 0.72
C MET A 205 -5.94 -5.02 1.48
N LEU A 206 -4.64 -5.32 1.64
CA LEU A 206 -4.19 -6.50 2.37
C LEU A 206 -4.50 -6.45 3.87
N VAL A 207 -4.58 -5.26 4.48
CA VAL A 207 -4.86 -5.13 5.92
C VAL A 207 -6.22 -5.77 6.30
N PRO A 208 -7.37 -5.38 5.71
CA PRO A 208 -8.65 -6.02 6.03
C PRO A 208 -8.74 -7.49 5.58
N VAL A 209 -7.99 -7.91 4.54
CA VAL A 209 -7.91 -9.33 4.13
C VAL A 209 -7.25 -10.15 5.23
N TRP A 210 -6.05 -9.76 5.66
CA TRP A 210 -5.34 -10.46 6.72
C TRP A 210 -6.04 -10.33 8.07
N GLN A 211 -6.72 -9.23 8.35
CA GLN A 211 -7.51 -9.07 9.59
C GLN A 211 -8.65 -10.09 9.64
N ARG A 212 -9.28 -10.37 8.50
CA ARG A 212 -10.28 -11.44 8.40
C ARG A 212 -9.67 -12.82 8.63
N LEU A 213 -8.54 -13.10 7.98
CA LEU A 213 -7.90 -14.43 8.00
C LEU A 213 -7.30 -14.76 9.38
N THR A 214 -6.68 -13.77 10.02
CA THR A 214 -5.98 -13.95 11.30
C THR A 214 -6.83 -13.63 12.52
N GLY A 215 -7.96 -12.93 12.34
CA GLY A 215 -8.76 -12.44 13.46
C GLY A 215 -8.11 -11.33 14.29
N SER A 216 -6.99 -10.76 13.82
CA SER A 216 -6.15 -9.81 14.57
C SER A 216 -5.80 -8.57 13.74
N LEU A 217 -6.13 -7.38 14.22
CA LEU A 217 -5.70 -6.15 13.57
C LEU A 217 -4.17 -5.96 13.60
N PRO A 218 -3.46 -6.10 14.74
CA PRO A 218 -2.01 -5.97 14.79
C PRO A 218 -1.26 -6.94 13.87
N VAL A 219 -1.65 -8.22 13.85
CA VAL A 219 -1.00 -9.23 13.00
C VAL A 219 -1.24 -8.91 11.53
N ALA A 220 -2.47 -8.53 11.16
CA ALA A 220 -2.79 -8.16 9.79
C ALA A 220 -1.97 -6.99 9.25
N VAL A 221 -1.79 -5.95 10.07
CA VAL A 221 -0.95 -4.80 9.73
C VAL A 221 0.51 -5.23 9.58
N GLY A 222 1.01 -6.06 10.50
CA GLY A 222 2.36 -6.61 10.43
C GLY A 222 2.61 -7.37 9.14
N ILE A 223 1.70 -8.29 8.77
CA ILE A 223 1.80 -9.04 7.52
C ILE A 223 1.77 -8.11 6.31
N ALA A 224 0.79 -7.20 6.24
CA ALA A 224 0.66 -6.28 5.09
C ALA A 224 1.90 -5.39 4.91
N LEU A 225 2.46 -4.84 6.00
CA LEU A 225 3.67 -4.02 5.95
C LEU A 225 4.91 -4.83 5.56
N VAL A 226 5.09 -6.03 6.11
CA VAL A 226 6.22 -6.90 5.75
C VAL A 226 6.11 -7.33 4.29
N THR A 227 4.94 -7.73 3.82
CA THR A 227 4.68 -8.05 2.41
C THR A 227 5.06 -6.86 1.52
N LEU A 228 4.59 -5.66 1.84
CA LEU A 228 4.92 -4.46 1.07
C LEU A 228 6.43 -4.16 1.08
N CYS A 229 7.10 -4.23 2.24
CA CYS A 229 8.55 -4.05 2.32
C CYS A 229 9.31 -5.02 1.43
N VAL A 230 8.98 -6.32 1.52
CA VAL A 230 9.61 -7.36 0.69
C VAL A 230 9.38 -7.05 -0.79
N THR A 231 8.16 -6.69 -1.18
CA THR A 231 7.85 -6.36 -2.57
C THR A 231 8.62 -5.14 -3.07
N LEU A 232 8.71 -4.06 -2.27
CA LEU A 232 9.44 -2.85 -2.63
C LEU A 232 10.96 -3.06 -2.71
N VAL A 233 11.49 -4.13 -2.11
CA VAL A 233 12.90 -4.50 -2.21
C VAL A 233 13.15 -5.47 -3.38
N MET A 234 12.25 -6.41 -3.61
CA MET A 234 12.50 -7.55 -4.49
C MET A 234 12.03 -7.35 -5.94
N ALA A 235 10.96 -6.58 -6.17
CA ALA A 235 10.41 -6.37 -7.50
C ALA A 235 9.74 -4.99 -7.68
N PRO A 236 10.29 -3.88 -7.15
CA PRO A 236 9.65 -2.57 -7.26
C PRO A 236 9.56 -2.08 -8.71
N GLU A 237 10.43 -2.53 -9.60
CA GLU A 237 10.49 -2.16 -11.02
C GLU A 237 9.31 -2.72 -11.84
N GLU A 238 8.63 -3.76 -11.36
CA GLU A 238 7.52 -4.41 -12.05
C GLU A 238 6.20 -4.29 -11.26
N PRO A 239 5.63 -3.08 -11.11
CA PRO A 239 4.46 -2.86 -10.25
C PRO A 239 3.26 -3.72 -10.64
N TYR A 240 3.00 -3.96 -11.93
CA TYR A 240 1.84 -4.75 -12.36
C TYR A 240 1.91 -6.22 -11.96
N GLY A 241 3.10 -6.83 -11.95
CA GLY A 241 3.30 -8.22 -11.51
C GLY A 241 3.46 -8.30 -10.00
N ALA A 242 4.21 -7.36 -9.42
CA ALA A 242 4.51 -7.29 -8.01
C ALA A 242 3.25 -7.17 -7.14
N ILE A 243 2.29 -6.32 -7.53
CA ILE A 243 1.02 -6.19 -6.78
C ILE A 243 0.15 -7.45 -6.84
N VAL A 244 0.25 -8.25 -7.90
CA VAL A 244 -0.44 -9.56 -7.97
C VAL A 244 0.23 -10.52 -7.01
N ALA A 245 1.57 -10.58 -7.01
CA ALA A 245 2.35 -11.43 -6.12
C ALA A 245 2.11 -11.11 -4.63
N MET A 246 1.89 -9.84 -4.27
CA MET A 246 1.51 -9.44 -2.91
C MET A 246 0.25 -10.14 -2.40
N GLY A 247 -0.71 -10.44 -3.28
CA GLY A 247 -1.98 -11.08 -2.92
C GLY A 247 -1.92 -12.61 -2.85
N VAL A 248 -0.92 -13.25 -3.48
CA VAL A 248 -0.82 -14.72 -3.60
C VAL A 248 -0.87 -15.45 -2.25
N PRO A 249 -0.17 -15.03 -1.19
CA PRO A 249 -0.20 -15.76 0.08
C PRO A 249 -1.57 -15.77 0.77
N ALA A 250 -2.51 -14.93 0.35
CA ALA A 250 -3.87 -14.85 0.89
C ALA A 250 -4.94 -15.50 -0.01
N ALA A 251 -4.57 -15.94 -1.22
CA ALA A 251 -5.46 -16.52 -2.24
C ALA A 251 -5.62 -18.04 -2.07
#